data_AF-A0A7X7PQZ6-F1
#
_entry.id   AF-A0A7X7PQZ6-F1
#
_cell.length_a   1.000
_cell.length_b   1.000
_cell.length_c   1.000
_cell.angle_alpha   90.00
_cell.angle_beta   90.00
_cell.angle_gamma   90.00
#
_symmetry.space_group_name_H-M   'P 1'
#
loop_
_entity.id
_entity.type
_entity.pdbx_description
1 polymer ?
#
loop_
_entity_poly.entity_id
_entity_poly.type
_entity_poly.pdbx_seq_one_letter_code
_entity_poly.pdbx_strand_id
1 'polypeptide(L)'
;MAITTSRDRYSTKPFAEALSDLLREEARGTDTKPNLTAFLRRVPGWRVDTLRKQVLAERTLQPAAVEAMAEVLNIAPEYFVEYRTNQISEAVTLHPELVDLVYDLLVSRAQSLEAMVIPMVTTAVDRLASGEDIDDVLASRVLELIMNGQVSDVQAASFLTALRTKGETAEEIAGLTQAMLNYALLVDLPPNIDALDVVSTGGDRLSTFNISTTSAFVAAGAGVTIAKHGNRGQTSKAGAAELVQELGARIDLPPQAVTECVLEVGFGFMYAPLHYRATRNVIPLRRSLGIRTIFNFLGPLLNPARVKRQLTGVNEARYVPVLAEALAKLGSSQAMLVHGHEGLDEMSISGETLVVEIKDGSCSAPFVVTPEMYGLPRHPLHEIVGG
;
A
#
# COMPACT_ATOMS: atom_id res chain seq x y z
N MET A 1 -51.63 2.17 -28.12
CA MET A 1 -50.90 3.32 -27.57
C MET A 1 -50.12 2.85 -26.35
N ALA A 2 -48.82 2.59 -26.50
CA ALA A 2 -47.90 2.28 -25.41
C ALA A 2 -46.50 2.64 -25.92
N ILE A 3 -46.06 3.87 -25.66
CA ILE A 3 -44.75 4.34 -26.09
C ILE A 3 -43.74 3.77 -25.09
N THR A 4 -42.97 2.78 -25.52
CA THR A 4 -41.82 2.28 -24.75
C THR A 4 -40.86 3.43 -24.48
N THR A 5 -40.67 3.74 -23.20
CA THR A 5 -39.83 4.84 -22.75
C THR A 5 -38.38 4.61 -23.16
N SER A 6 -37.69 5.69 -23.52
CA SER A 6 -36.42 5.63 -24.25
C SER A 6 -35.19 5.15 -23.46
N ARG A 7 -35.36 4.69 -22.21
CA ARG A 7 -34.28 4.49 -21.23
C ARG A 7 -33.49 3.18 -21.39
N ASP A 8 -34.08 2.10 -21.89
CA ASP A 8 -33.43 0.77 -21.92
C ASP A 8 -32.59 0.50 -23.20
N ARG A 9 -32.20 1.53 -23.95
CA ARG A 9 -31.51 1.34 -25.25
C ARG A 9 -30.01 1.03 -25.18
N TYR A 10 -29.37 1.23 -24.03
CA TYR A 10 -27.94 0.99 -23.83
C TYR A 10 -27.72 0.43 -22.42
N SER A 11 -27.68 -0.90 -22.28
CA SER A 11 -27.28 -1.53 -21.01
C SER A 11 -25.77 -1.41 -20.85
N THR A 12 -25.33 -0.98 -19.66
CA THR A 12 -23.92 -0.79 -19.30
C THR A 12 -23.20 -2.13 -19.18
N LYS A 13 -23.81 -3.09 -18.49
CA LYS A 13 -23.21 -4.37 -18.13
C LYS A 13 -22.69 -5.19 -19.34
N PRO A 14 -23.45 -5.42 -20.44
CA PRO A 14 -22.92 -6.15 -21.60
C PRO A 14 -21.82 -5.40 -22.35
N PHE A 15 -21.77 -4.07 -22.27
CA PHE A 15 -20.68 -3.27 -22.86
C PHE A 15 -19.41 -3.41 -22.02
N ALA A 16 -19.51 -3.30 -20.70
CA ALA A 16 -18.40 -3.49 -19.77
C ALA A 16 -17.84 -4.92 -19.82
N GLU A 17 -18.71 -5.94 -19.85
CA GLU A 17 -18.33 -7.34 -19.99
C GLU A 17 -17.57 -7.60 -21.31
N ALA A 18 -18.11 -7.15 -22.44
CA ALA A 18 -17.45 -7.33 -23.73
C ALA A 18 -16.15 -6.52 -23.87
N LEU A 19 -16.05 -5.34 -23.22
CA LEU A 19 -14.84 -4.52 -23.24
C LEU A 19 -13.76 -5.15 -22.34
N SER A 20 -14.15 -5.72 -21.20
CA SER A 20 -13.27 -6.53 -20.34
C SER A 20 -12.76 -7.77 -21.08
N ASP A 21 -13.61 -8.46 -21.84
CA ASP A 21 -13.20 -9.60 -22.67
C ASP A 21 -12.25 -9.19 -23.80
N LEU A 22 -12.47 -8.05 -24.48
CA LEU A 22 -11.54 -7.52 -25.49
C LEU A 22 -10.16 -7.23 -24.89
N LEU A 23 -10.11 -6.55 -23.74
CA LEU A 23 -8.87 -6.24 -23.02
C LEU A 23 -8.16 -7.52 -22.51
N ARG A 24 -8.93 -8.56 -22.15
CA ARG A 24 -8.40 -9.89 -21.79
C ARG A 24 -7.93 -10.71 -22.99
N GLU A 25 -8.49 -10.49 -24.18
CA GLU A 25 -8.02 -11.07 -25.45
C GLU A 25 -6.69 -10.41 -25.85
N GLU A 26 -6.56 -9.09 -25.76
CA GLU A 26 -5.28 -8.36 -25.99
C GLU A 26 -4.18 -8.76 -25.00
N ALA A 27 -4.50 -8.85 -23.70
CA ALA A 27 -3.55 -9.25 -22.66
C ALA A 27 -3.00 -10.69 -22.83
N ARG A 28 -3.57 -11.50 -23.72
CA ARG A 28 -3.08 -12.84 -24.09
C ARG A 28 -2.09 -12.83 -25.27
N GLY A 29 -1.72 -11.66 -25.78
CA GLY A 29 -0.56 -11.51 -26.67
C GLY A 29 -0.82 -11.78 -28.16
N THR A 30 -2.04 -11.55 -28.65
CA THR A 30 -2.27 -11.51 -30.11
C THR A 30 -1.88 -10.14 -30.65
N ASP A 31 -0.85 -10.09 -31.49
CA ASP A 31 -0.26 -8.90 -32.13
C ASP A 31 -1.17 -8.28 -33.24
N THR A 32 -2.48 -8.29 -33.01
CA THR A 32 -3.52 -7.86 -33.95
C THR A 32 -4.33 -6.73 -33.34
N LYS A 33 -4.30 -5.56 -33.99
CA LYS A 33 -5.11 -4.39 -33.59
C LYS A 33 -6.58 -4.78 -33.33
N PRO A 34 -7.21 -4.27 -32.26
CA PRO A 34 -8.54 -4.70 -31.84
C PRO A 34 -9.59 -4.37 -32.90
N ASN A 35 -10.32 -5.39 -33.35
CA ASN A 35 -11.34 -5.24 -34.37
C ASN A 35 -12.65 -4.70 -33.75
N LEU A 36 -12.76 -3.38 -33.65
CA LEU A 36 -13.95 -2.66 -33.16
C LEU A 36 -15.27 -3.10 -33.84
N THR A 37 -15.22 -3.55 -35.10
CA THR A 37 -16.41 -4.06 -35.81
C THR A 37 -16.84 -5.44 -35.32
N ALA A 38 -15.89 -6.28 -34.89
CA ALA A 38 -16.19 -7.55 -34.25
C ALA A 38 -16.65 -7.37 -32.79
N PHE A 39 -15.98 -6.49 -32.04
CA PHE A 39 -16.36 -6.10 -30.66
C PHE A 39 -17.80 -5.60 -30.59
N LEU A 40 -18.18 -4.57 -31.35
CA LEU A 40 -19.52 -3.98 -31.28
C LEU A 40 -20.64 -4.89 -31.83
N ARG A 41 -20.32 -5.97 -32.56
CA ARG A 41 -21.31 -7.02 -32.89
C ARG A 41 -21.65 -7.91 -31.68
N ARG A 42 -20.79 -8.00 -30.67
CA ARG A 42 -21.00 -8.79 -29.44
C ARG A 42 -21.81 -8.04 -28.39
N VAL A 43 -22.06 -6.72 -28.54
CA VAL A 43 -22.76 -5.90 -27.56
C VAL A 43 -24.18 -5.50 -28.04
N PRO A 44 -25.26 -6.09 -27.48
CA PRO A 44 -26.62 -5.75 -27.87
C PRO A 44 -26.95 -4.26 -27.66
N GLY A 45 -27.58 -3.63 -28.66
CA GLY A 45 -27.97 -2.21 -28.62
C GLY A 45 -26.91 -1.23 -29.14
N TRP A 46 -25.63 -1.63 -29.17
CA TRP A 46 -24.54 -0.80 -29.66
C TRP A 46 -24.25 -1.12 -31.14
N ARG A 47 -24.05 -0.09 -31.96
CA ARG A 47 -23.68 -0.22 -33.38
C ARG A 47 -22.44 0.61 -33.66
N VAL A 48 -21.57 0.14 -34.57
CA VAL A 48 -20.39 0.89 -35.02
C VAL A 48 -20.78 2.31 -35.42
N ASP A 49 -21.80 2.48 -36.25
CA ASP A 49 -22.27 3.80 -36.66
C ASP A 49 -22.83 4.64 -35.50
N THR A 50 -23.40 4.04 -34.45
CA THR A 50 -23.94 4.80 -33.30
C THR A 50 -22.83 5.27 -32.38
N LEU A 51 -21.84 4.41 -32.06
CA LEU A 51 -20.66 4.80 -31.30
C LEU A 51 -19.85 5.84 -32.11
N ARG A 52 -19.63 5.58 -33.40
CA ARG A 52 -18.95 6.51 -34.30
C ARG A 52 -19.67 7.84 -34.41
N LYS A 53 -21.01 7.88 -34.44
CA LYS A 53 -21.80 9.14 -34.40
C LYS A 53 -21.78 9.84 -33.05
N GLN A 54 -21.63 9.11 -31.93
CA GLN A 54 -21.46 9.71 -30.61
C GLN A 54 -20.04 10.30 -30.41
N VAL A 55 -19.03 9.66 -30.98
CA VAL A 55 -17.64 10.16 -31.02
C VAL A 55 -17.47 11.31 -32.03
N LEU A 56 -18.13 11.22 -33.19
CA LEU A 56 -18.15 12.27 -34.24
C LEU A 56 -19.25 13.33 -34.02
N ALA A 57 -19.51 13.73 -32.78
CA ALA A 57 -20.36 14.88 -32.44
C ALA A 57 -21.86 14.85 -32.83
N GLU A 58 -22.38 13.88 -33.58
CA GLU A 58 -23.80 13.83 -33.94
C GLU A 58 -24.73 13.54 -32.74
N ARG A 59 -24.19 13.03 -31.62
CA ARG A 59 -24.92 12.80 -30.35
C ARG A 59 -24.00 12.91 -29.13
N THR A 60 -24.50 13.48 -28.04
CA THR A 60 -23.81 13.50 -26.74
C THR A 60 -23.58 12.09 -26.19
N LEU A 61 -22.38 11.84 -25.65
CA LEU A 61 -22.08 10.67 -24.84
C LEU A 61 -23.04 10.62 -23.65
N GLN A 62 -23.64 9.44 -23.43
CA GLN A 62 -24.63 9.27 -22.36
C GLN A 62 -23.91 9.00 -21.02
N PRO A 63 -24.43 9.46 -19.87
CA PRO A 63 -23.83 9.22 -18.56
C PRO A 63 -23.52 7.74 -18.30
N ALA A 64 -24.44 6.84 -18.68
CA ALA A 64 -24.25 5.38 -18.59
C ALA A 64 -23.02 4.86 -19.38
N ALA A 65 -22.65 5.51 -20.50
CA ALA A 65 -21.44 5.16 -21.24
C ALA A 65 -20.18 5.61 -20.50
N VAL A 66 -20.22 6.81 -19.90
CA VAL A 66 -19.15 7.37 -19.07
C VAL A 66 -18.94 6.53 -17.81
N GLU A 67 -20.02 6.15 -17.13
CA GLU A 67 -20.00 5.26 -15.96
C GLU A 67 -19.42 3.88 -16.30
N ALA A 68 -19.87 3.24 -17.39
CA ALA A 68 -19.32 1.96 -17.82
C ALA A 68 -17.84 2.04 -18.25
N MET A 69 -17.40 3.17 -18.83
CA MET A 69 -15.99 3.40 -19.14
C MET A 69 -15.17 3.63 -17.87
N ALA A 70 -15.66 4.45 -16.94
CA ALA A 70 -15.03 4.73 -15.65
C ALA A 70 -14.86 3.46 -14.79
N GLU A 71 -15.89 2.60 -14.75
CA GLU A 71 -15.89 1.29 -14.09
C GLU A 71 -14.84 0.34 -14.68
N VAL A 72 -14.79 0.20 -16.02
CA VAL A 72 -13.79 -0.66 -16.70
C VAL A 72 -12.36 -0.13 -16.57
N LEU A 73 -12.20 1.20 -16.53
CA LEU A 73 -10.90 1.87 -16.42
C LEU A 73 -10.43 2.07 -14.96
N ASN A 74 -11.27 1.72 -13.98
CA ASN A 74 -11.05 1.93 -12.54
C ASN A 74 -10.62 3.37 -12.20
N ILE A 75 -11.31 4.36 -12.77
CA ILE A 75 -11.11 5.79 -12.51
C ILE A 75 -12.44 6.44 -12.12
N ALA A 76 -12.39 7.50 -11.32
CA ALA A 76 -13.59 8.19 -10.86
C ALA A 76 -14.33 8.84 -12.06
N PRO A 77 -15.66 8.68 -12.22
CA PRO A 77 -16.42 9.24 -13.36
C PRO A 77 -16.28 10.76 -13.54
N GLU A 78 -15.90 11.46 -12.48
CA GLU A 78 -15.68 12.90 -12.41
C GLU A 78 -14.56 13.37 -13.35
N TYR A 79 -13.60 12.50 -13.69
CA TYR A 79 -12.55 12.78 -14.68
C TYR A 79 -13.07 12.97 -16.11
N PHE A 80 -14.36 12.72 -16.37
CA PHE A 80 -15.01 12.92 -17.68
C PHE A 80 -15.98 14.12 -17.70
N VAL A 81 -16.01 14.96 -16.66
CA VAL A 81 -17.00 16.06 -16.51
C VAL A 81 -16.89 17.14 -17.60
N GLU A 82 -15.70 17.45 -18.10
CA GLU A 82 -15.54 18.43 -19.19
C GLU A 82 -16.17 17.93 -20.50
N TYR A 83 -15.98 16.64 -20.84
CA TYR A 83 -16.62 15.97 -22.00
C TYR A 83 -18.14 15.92 -21.91
N ARG A 84 -18.70 15.97 -20.70
CA ARG A 84 -20.15 15.94 -20.46
C ARG A 84 -20.82 17.29 -20.70
N THR A 85 -20.06 18.39 -20.68
CA THR A 85 -20.61 19.74 -20.49
C THR A 85 -20.79 20.52 -21.80
N ASN A 86 -19.91 20.31 -22.80
CA ASN A 86 -19.94 21.05 -24.07
C ASN A 86 -20.30 20.15 -25.27
N GLN A 87 -21.14 20.64 -26.19
CA GLN A 87 -21.38 19.94 -27.45
C GLN A 87 -20.14 20.07 -28.35
N ILE A 88 -19.71 18.93 -28.90
CA ILE A 88 -18.40 18.80 -29.55
C ILE A 88 -18.23 19.77 -30.74
N SER A 89 -19.29 20.25 -31.41
CA SER A 89 -19.16 21.21 -32.51
C SER A 89 -18.62 22.59 -32.12
N GLU A 90 -18.96 23.11 -30.94
CA GLU A 90 -18.34 24.37 -30.46
C GLU A 90 -16.90 24.10 -30.00
N ALA A 91 -16.65 22.99 -29.30
CA ALA A 91 -15.32 22.59 -28.88
C ALA A 91 -14.36 22.36 -30.07
N VAL A 92 -14.83 21.78 -31.17
CA VAL A 92 -14.04 21.52 -32.40
C VAL A 92 -13.81 22.78 -33.23
N THR A 93 -14.75 23.72 -33.21
CA THR A 93 -14.56 25.00 -33.91
C THR A 93 -13.59 25.91 -33.15
N LEU A 94 -13.51 25.78 -31.82
CA LEU A 94 -12.56 26.51 -30.96
C LEU A 94 -11.21 25.81 -30.80
N HIS A 95 -11.18 24.47 -30.79
CA HIS A 95 -9.99 23.65 -30.55
C HIS A 95 -10.01 22.35 -31.40
N PRO A 96 -9.55 22.41 -32.67
CA PRO A 96 -9.42 21.23 -33.54
C PRO A 96 -8.55 20.11 -32.92
N GLU A 97 -7.53 20.49 -32.14
CA GLU A 97 -6.61 19.57 -31.44
C GLU A 97 -7.31 18.48 -30.61
N LEU A 98 -8.53 18.73 -30.11
CA LEU A 98 -9.25 17.85 -29.20
C LEU A 98 -9.82 16.57 -29.85
N VAL A 99 -10.04 16.55 -31.18
CA VAL A 99 -10.55 15.35 -31.87
C VAL A 99 -9.43 14.36 -32.15
N ASP A 100 -8.27 14.86 -32.57
CA ASP A 100 -7.06 14.05 -32.65
C ASP A 100 -6.67 13.57 -31.24
N LEU A 101 -6.80 14.41 -30.20
CA LEU A 101 -6.60 14.02 -28.80
C LEU A 101 -7.49 12.84 -28.36
N VAL A 102 -8.72 12.66 -28.86
CA VAL A 102 -9.59 11.49 -28.52
C VAL A 102 -9.18 10.24 -29.28
N TYR A 103 -8.80 10.38 -30.56
CA TYR A 103 -8.33 9.26 -31.36
C TYR A 103 -6.98 8.75 -30.84
N ASP A 104 -6.10 9.69 -30.48
CA ASP A 104 -4.90 9.44 -29.70
C ASP A 104 -5.24 8.94 -28.29
N LEU A 105 -6.28 9.42 -27.58
CA LEU A 105 -6.60 8.89 -26.25
C LEU A 105 -6.95 7.39 -26.24
N LEU A 106 -7.31 6.81 -27.39
CA LEU A 106 -7.60 5.38 -27.53
C LEU A 106 -6.41 4.59 -28.08
N VAL A 107 -5.62 5.14 -29.00
CA VAL A 107 -4.44 4.47 -29.57
C VAL A 107 -3.20 4.73 -28.73
N SER A 108 -2.92 5.99 -28.44
CA SER A 108 -1.85 6.36 -27.53
C SER A 108 -2.12 5.88 -26.11
N ARG A 109 -3.32 5.46 -25.65
CA ARG A 109 -3.48 5.03 -24.23
C ARG A 109 -2.67 3.82 -23.82
N ALA A 110 -2.33 2.93 -24.75
CA ALA A 110 -1.30 1.91 -24.51
C ALA A 110 0.08 2.54 -24.21
N GLN A 111 0.39 3.67 -24.85
CA GLN A 111 1.59 4.50 -24.67
C GLN A 111 1.40 5.67 -23.66
N SER A 112 0.18 5.92 -23.17
CA SER A 112 -0.19 7.06 -22.31
C SER A 112 -0.63 6.65 -20.92
N LEU A 113 -0.78 5.35 -20.68
CA LEU A 113 -0.42 4.79 -19.38
C LEU A 113 1.06 5.09 -19.10
N GLU A 114 1.98 4.79 -20.01
CA GLU A 114 3.39 5.21 -19.86
C GLU A 114 3.54 6.75 -19.79
N ALA A 115 2.90 7.50 -20.70
CA ALA A 115 2.96 8.96 -20.73
C ALA A 115 2.14 9.71 -19.65
N MET A 116 1.36 9.03 -18.79
CA MET A 116 0.81 9.61 -17.55
C MET A 116 1.59 9.15 -16.31
N VAL A 117 2.11 7.93 -16.32
CA VAL A 117 2.99 7.40 -15.26
C VAL A 117 4.28 8.20 -15.16
N ILE A 118 4.91 8.55 -16.29
CA ILE A 118 6.13 9.34 -16.31
C ILE A 118 5.90 10.74 -15.69
N PRO A 119 4.90 11.55 -16.10
CA PRO A 119 4.58 12.81 -15.42
C PRO A 119 4.26 12.65 -13.94
N MET A 120 3.41 11.71 -13.54
CA MET A 120 3.01 11.54 -12.13
C MET A 120 4.24 11.31 -11.22
N VAL A 121 5.11 10.40 -11.61
CA VAL A 121 6.32 10.07 -10.83
C VAL A 121 7.34 11.19 -10.91
N THR A 122 7.42 11.91 -12.03
CA THR A 122 8.27 13.09 -12.18
C THR A 122 7.79 14.24 -11.29
N THR A 123 6.49 14.54 -11.24
CA THR A 123 5.89 15.53 -10.34
C THR A 123 6.10 15.18 -8.88
N ALA A 124 5.95 13.90 -8.50
CA ALA A 124 6.26 13.47 -7.14
C ALA A 124 7.75 13.68 -6.80
N VAL A 125 8.66 13.29 -7.69
CA VAL A 125 10.11 13.51 -7.50
C VAL A 125 10.46 15.00 -7.42
N ASP A 126 9.87 15.85 -8.27
CA ASP A 126 10.15 17.29 -8.35
C ASP A 126 9.70 18.04 -7.08
N ARG A 127 8.49 17.73 -6.59
CA ARG A 127 7.98 18.25 -5.31
C ARG A 127 8.86 17.80 -4.14
N LEU A 128 9.13 16.50 -4.03
CA LEU A 128 9.99 15.95 -2.96
C LEU A 128 11.42 16.51 -3.00
N ALA A 129 11.99 16.71 -4.20
CA ALA A 129 13.32 17.31 -4.38
C ALA A 129 13.34 18.82 -4.05
N SER A 130 12.20 19.49 -4.20
CA SER A 130 11.99 20.88 -3.77
C SER A 130 11.70 21.01 -2.27
N GLY A 131 11.62 19.89 -1.54
CA GLY A 131 11.29 19.85 -0.11
C GLY A 131 9.80 19.96 0.21
N GLU A 132 8.93 19.77 -0.79
CA GLU A 132 7.48 19.77 -0.61
C GLU A 132 6.93 18.37 -0.30
N ASP A 133 5.95 18.32 0.59
CA ASP A 133 5.21 17.10 0.92
C ASP A 133 4.25 16.69 -0.20
N ILE A 134 4.04 15.38 -0.38
CA ILE A 134 2.97 14.84 -1.23
C ILE A 134 1.85 14.21 -0.36
N ASP A 135 0.63 14.16 -0.91
CA ASP A 135 -0.50 13.51 -0.25
C ASP A 135 -0.39 11.97 -0.27
N ASP A 136 -1.23 11.32 0.54
CA ASP A 136 -1.29 9.87 0.68
C ASP A 136 -1.67 9.17 -0.64
N VAL A 137 -2.56 9.80 -1.42
CA VAL A 137 -3.01 9.30 -2.74
C VAL A 137 -1.85 9.23 -3.72
N LEU A 138 -1.08 10.32 -3.87
CA LEU A 138 0.08 10.37 -4.77
C LEU A 138 1.21 9.46 -4.28
N ALA A 139 1.49 9.46 -2.98
CA ALA A 139 2.52 8.58 -2.39
C ALA A 139 2.18 7.10 -2.61
N SER A 140 0.93 6.70 -2.31
CA SER A 140 0.38 5.38 -2.58
C SER A 140 0.55 5.01 -4.05
N ARG A 141 0.05 5.86 -4.96
CA ARG A 141 0.03 5.54 -6.39
C ARG A 141 1.41 5.42 -7.00
N VAL A 142 2.37 6.28 -6.61
CA VAL A 142 3.76 6.16 -7.08
C VAL A 142 4.39 4.85 -6.60
N LEU A 143 4.09 4.39 -5.38
CA LEU A 143 4.59 3.11 -4.90
C LEU A 143 3.95 1.91 -5.62
N GLU A 144 2.66 1.95 -5.95
CA GLU A 144 2.03 0.90 -6.78
C GLU A 144 2.74 0.76 -8.14
N LEU A 145 3.06 1.88 -8.79
CA LEU A 145 3.77 1.90 -10.06
C LEU A 145 5.20 1.33 -9.92
N ILE A 146 5.90 1.65 -8.83
CA ILE A 146 7.21 1.07 -8.48
C ILE A 146 7.10 -0.46 -8.25
N MET A 147 6.12 -0.91 -7.48
CA MET A 147 5.94 -2.35 -7.18
C MET A 147 5.57 -3.17 -8.42
N ASN A 148 4.75 -2.61 -9.31
CA ASN A 148 4.35 -3.27 -10.56
C ASN A 148 5.44 -3.22 -11.66
N GLY A 149 6.57 -2.54 -11.42
CA GLY A 149 7.63 -2.39 -12.42
C GLY A 149 7.25 -1.48 -13.59
N GLN A 150 6.31 -0.55 -13.38
CA GLN A 150 5.79 0.38 -14.39
C GLN A 150 6.61 1.67 -14.50
N VAL A 151 7.69 1.79 -13.73
CA VAL A 151 8.64 2.91 -13.74
C VAL A 151 10.08 2.40 -13.82
N SER A 152 10.97 3.23 -14.37
CA SER A 152 12.39 2.90 -14.43
C SER A 152 13.04 2.86 -13.04
N ASP A 153 14.08 2.03 -12.89
CA ASP A 153 14.91 2.00 -11.68
C ASP A 153 15.46 3.39 -11.30
N VAL A 154 15.73 4.25 -12.29
CA VAL A 154 16.18 5.64 -12.07
C VAL A 154 15.07 6.46 -11.39
N GLN A 155 13.85 6.44 -11.91
CA GLN A 155 12.72 7.17 -11.31
C GLN A 155 12.39 6.65 -9.91
N ALA A 156 12.39 5.32 -9.74
CA ALA A 156 12.13 4.70 -8.44
C ALA A 156 13.24 5.02 -7.41
N ALA A 157 14.51 5.02 -7.83
CA ALA A 157 15.64 5.47 -7.00
C ALA A 157 15.53 6.95 -6.63
N SER A 158 15.20 7.81 -7.60
CA SER A 158 14.98 9.25 -7.37
C SER A 158 13.85 9.50 -6.37
N PHE A 159 12.71 8.83 -6.51
CA PHE A 159 11.58 8.96 -5.59
C PHE A 159 11.97 8.56 -4.16
N LEU A 160 12.53 7.37 -3.97
CA LEU A 160 12.91 6.87 -2.65
C LEU A 160 14.02 7.71 -1.99
N THR A 161 14.91 8.30 -2.79
CA THR A 161 15.99 9.16 -2.30
C THR A 161 15.48 10.56 -1.95
N ALA A 162 14.63 11.16 -2.80
CA ALA A 162 14.04 12.48 -2.57
C ALA A 162 13.12 12.47 -1.33
N LEU A 163 12.24 11.46 -1.24
CA LEU A 163 11.36 11.23 -0.09
C LEU A 163 12.13 11.19 1.24
N ARG A 164 13.20 10.37 1.29
CA ARG A 164 14.07 10.29 2.48
C ARG A 164 14.87 11.57 2.74
N THR A 165 15.24 12.33 1.70
CA THR A 165 16.06 13.54 1.84
C THR A 165 15.23 14.72 2.37
N LYS A 166 13.97 14.84 1.94
CA LYS A 166 12.97 15.72 2.55
C LYS A 166 12.70 15.32 4.01
N GLY A 167 12.56 14.01 4.24
CA GLY A 167 12.03 13.44 5.47
C GLY A 167 10.55 13.12 5.29
N GLU A 168 10.17 11.90 5.64
CA GLU A 168 8.84 11.35 5.36
C GLU A 168 7.77 11.88 6.33
N THR A 169 6.59 12.28 5.83
CA THR A 169 5.44 12.69 6.66
C THR A 169 4.53 11.52 7.02
N ALA A 170 3.69 11.68 8.03
CA ALA A 170 2.73 10.64 8.45
C ALA A 170 1.73 10.29 7.34
N GLU A 171 1.41 11.24 6.48
CA GLU A 171 0.48 11.08 5.35
C GLU A 171 1.12 10.29 4.20
N GLU A 172 2.35 10.65 3.84
CA GLU A 172 3.16 9.90 2.87
C GLU A 172 3.34 8.46 3.35
N ILE A 173 3.74 8.25 4.61
CA ILE A 173 3.93 6.92 5.19
C ILE A 173 2.62 6.12 5.19
N ALA A 174 1.48 6.73 5.53
CA ALA A 174 0.18 6.06 5.50
C ALA A 174 -0.20 5.64 4.07
N GLY A 175 -0.05 6.50 3.07
CA GLY A 175 -0.29 6.18 1.66
C GLY A 175 0.59 5.05 1.14
N LEU A 176 1.90 5.10 1.43
CA LEU A 176 2.87 4.06 1.09
C LEU A 176 2.55 2.72 1.78
N THR A 177 2.10 2.76 3.03
CA THR A 177 1.66 1.56 3.75
C THR A 177 0.39 0.98 3.12
N GLN A 178 -0.60 1.81 2.79
CA GLN A 178 -1.85 1.36 2.18
C GLN A 178 -1.61 0.71 0.82
N ALA A 179 -0.75 1.30 -0.02
CA ALA A 179 -0.31 0.70 -1.27
C ALA A 179 0.30 -0.70 -1.03
N MET A 180 1.21 -0.86 -0.08
CA MET A 180 1.79 -2.17 0.24
C MET A 180 0.75 -3.18 0.75
N LEU A 181 -0.19 -2.76 1.60
CA LEU A 181 -1.28 -3.60 2.12
C LEU A 181 -2.24 -4.08 1.02
N ASN A 182 -2.47 -3.28 -0.02
CA ASN A 182 -3.31 -3.67 -1.17
C ASN A 182 -2.74 -4.90 -1.94
N TYR A 183 -1.44 -5.17 -1.82
CA TYR A 183 -0.76 -6.32 -2.45
C TYR A 183 -0.38 -7.43 -1.45
N ALA A 184 -0.85 -7.33 -0.20
CA ALA A 184 -0.63 -8.35 0.81
C ALA A 184 -1.58 -9.55 0.63
N LEU A 185 -1.08 -10.76 0.84
CA LEU A 185 -1.95 -11.90 1.17
C LEU A 185 -2.40 -11.74 2.63
N LEU A 186 -3.59 -11.19 2.84
CA LEU A 186 -4.12 -10.87 4.17
C LEU A 186 -4.47 -12.12 4.99
N VAL A 187 -4.38 -11.98 6.31
CA VAL A 187 -4.85 -12.96 7.30
C VAL A 187 -6.16 -12.41 7.88
N ASP A 188 -7.28 -13.04 7.57
CA ASP A 188 -8.57 -12.58 8.07
C ASP A 188 -8.85 -13.18 9.45
N LEU A 189 -8.93 -12.32 10.47
CA LEU A 189 -9.35 -12.66 11.82
C LEU A 189 -10.83 -12.23 12.03
N PRO A 190 -11.63 -12.99 12.79
CA PRO A 190 -12.99 -12.58 13.14
C PRO A 190 -13.02 -11.22 13.88
N PRO A 191 -14.02 -10.34 13.65
CA PRO A 191 -14.04 -8.98 14.21
C PRO A 191 -14.03 -8.88 15.75
N ASN A 192 -14.31 -9.98 16.45
CA ASN A 192 -14.27 -10.07 17.91
C ASN A 192 -12.91 -10.53 18.46
N ILE A 193 -11.91 -10.80 17.61
CA ILE A 193 -10.56 -11.19 18.01
C ILE A 193 -9.68 -9.93 18.08
N ASP A 194 -9.42 -9.49 19.30
CA ASP A 194 -8.57 -8.33 19.57
C ASP A 194 -7.10 -8.75 19.71
N ALA A 195 -6.42 -8.88 18.56
CA ALA A 195 -5.04 -9.32 18.49
C ALA A 195 -4.02 -8.17 18.57
N LEU A 196 -2.91 -8.44 19.26
CA LEU A 196 -1.76 -7.55 19.43
C LEU A 196 -0.59 -8.00 18.51
N ASP A 197 0.12 -7.04 17.91
CA ASP A 197 1.47 -7.26 17.40
C ASP A 197 2.53 -6.67 18.33
N VAL A 198 3.70 -7.30 18.39
CA VAL A 198 4.88 -6.80 19.10
C VAL A 198 6.02 -6.91 18.10
N VAL A 199 6.48 -5.79 17.57
CA VAL A 199 7.32 -5.74 16.35
C VAL A 199 8.28 -4.56 16.43
N SER A 200 9.35 -4.58 15.64
CA SER A 200 10.30 -3.46 15.58
C SER A 200 10.75 -3.18 14.15
N THR A 201 11.34 -2.00 13.92
CA THR A 201 11.92 -1.63 12.63
C THR A 201 13.15 -2.47 12.26
N GLY A 202 13.85 -3.01 13.27
CA GLY A 202 15.16 -3.62 13.14
C GLY A 202 16.27 -2.58 12.86
N GLY A 203 17.50 -3.06 12.76
CA GLY A 203 18.63 -2.26 12.27
C GLY A 203 19.22 -1.27 13.26
N ASP A 204 18.97 -1.45 14.56
CA ASP A 204 19.68 -0.85 15.70
C ASP A 204 21.19 -1.17 15.70
N ARG A 205 21.55 -2.38 15.23
CA ARG A 205 22.90 -2.98 15.23
C ARG A 205 23.48 -3.30 16.61
N LEU A 206 22.67 -3.28 17.68
CA LEU A 206 23.11 -3.63 19.03
C LEU A 206 23.22 -5.14 19.25
N SER A 207 22.68 -5.93 18.32
CA SER A 207 22.75 -7.40 18.31
C SER A 207 22.16 -8.02 19.58
N THR A 208 21.06 -7.46 20.09
CA THR A 208 20.29 -8.03 21.20
C THR A 208 19.69 -9.39 20.83
N PHE A 209 19.22 -10.15 21.82
CA PHE A 209 18.34 -11.28 21.55
C PHE A 209 16.99 -10.80 20.98
N ASN A 210 16.15 -11.72 20.48
CA ASN A 210 14.87 -11.40 19.84
C ASN A 210 13.78 -10.95 20.83
N ILE A 211 13.97 -9.78 21.46
CA ILE A 211 13.14 -9.20 22.52
C ILE A 211 11.66 -9.15 22.12
N SER A 212 11.28 -8.48 21.03
CA SER A 212 9.89 -8.43 20.56
C SER A 212 9.26 -9.80 20.28
N THR A 213 10.05 -10.85 20.03
CA THR A 213 9.52 -12.22 19.86
C THR A 213 9.33 -12.91 21.20
N THR A 214 10.27 -12.75 22.12
CA THR A 214 10.17 -13.24 23.50
C THR A 214 9.01 -12.55 24.24
N SER A 215 8.88 -11.23 24.13
CA SER A 215 7.77 -10.45 24.70
C SER A 215 6.41 -10.87 24.15
N ALA A 216 6.33 -11.22 22.85
CA ALA A 216 5.11 -11.76 22.26
C ALA A 216 4.72 -13.12 22.88
N PHE A 217 5.67 -14.03 23.11
CA PHE A 217 5.39 -15.29 23.81
C PHE A 217 4.97 -15.08 25.27
N VAL A 218 5.59 -14.13 25.99
CA VAL A 218 5.20 -13.78 27.37
C VAL A 218 3.79 -13.20 27.41
N ALA A 219 3.43 -12.31 26.48
CA ALA A 219 2.08 -11.76 26.37
C ALA A 219 1.03 -12.84 26.04
N ALA A 220 1.34 -13.77 25.12
CA ALA A 220 0.48 -14.92 24.83
C ALA A 220 0.28 -15.82 26.06
N GLY A 221 1.35 -16.11 26.81
CA GLY A 221 1.28 -16.83 28.08
C GLY A 221 0.45 -16.13 29.16
N ALA A 222 0.31 -14.80 29.08
CA ALA A 222 -0.58 -14.01 29.93
C ALA A 222 -2.02 -13.90 29.39
N GLY A 223 -2.35 -14.59 28.29
CA GLY A 223 -3.70 -14.63 27.70
C GLY A 223 -4.00 -13.54 26.67
N VAL A 224 -2.99 -12.81 26.18
CA VAL A 224 -3.17 -11.85 25.07
C VAL A 224 -3.09 -12.58 23.74
N THR A 225 -4.08 -12.40 22.87
CA THR A 225 -4.02 -12.95 21.50
C THR A 225 -2.95 -12.22 20.69
N ILE A 226 -2.02 -12.96 20.09
CA ILE A 226 -0.92 -12.43 19.29
C ILE A 226 -1.11 -12.75 17.81
N ALA A 227 -0.98 -11.72 16.97
CA ALA A 227 -0.83 -11.87 15.53
C ALA A 227 0.48 -11.16 15.12
N LYS A 228 1.61 -11.86 15.28
CA LYS A 228 2.94 -11.26 15.14
C LYS A 228 3.38 -11.19 13.69
N HIS A 229 3.71 -9.99 13.19
CA HIS A 229 4.41 -9.86 11.91
C HIS A 229 5.92 -10.04 12.13
N GLY A 230 6.59 -10.79 11.24
CA GLY A 230 8.00 -11.08 11.41
C GLY A 230 8.73 -11.41 10.12
N ASN A 231 10.05 -11.23 10.16
CA ASN A 231 10.95 -11.51 9.04
C ASN A 231 12.23 -12.18 9.53
N ARG A 232 13.07 -12.59 8.58
CA ARG A 232 14.43 -13.07 8.84
C ARG A 232 15.37 -11.91 9.20
N GLY A 233 16.43 -12.22 9.93
CA GLY A 233 17.46 -11.24 10.31
C GLY A 233 18.08 -10.55 9.09
N GLN A 234 18.06 -9.21 9.05
CA GLN A 234 18.76 -8.41 8.03
C GLN A 234 20.11 -7.89 8.53
N THR A 235 20.21 -7.60 9.84
CA THR A 235 21.43 -7.09 10.50
C THR A 235 21.77 -7.84 11.79
N SER A 236 20.81 -8.55 12.39
CA SER A 236 21.04 -9.47 13.51
C SER A 236 21.48 -10.85 13.01
N LYS A 237 22.12 -11.64 13.88
CA LYS A 237 22.51 -13.03 13.59
C LYS A 237 21.33 -13.98 13.43
N ALA A 238 20.24 -13.72 14.16
CA ALA A 238 18.97 -14.42 14.05
C ALA A 238 17.82 -13.40 14.20
N GLY A 239 16.82 -13.46 13.32
CA GLY A 239 15.60 -12.68 13.43
C GLY A 239 14.45 -13.49 14.03
N ALA A 240 13.25 -12.88 14.05
CA ALA A 240 12.06 -13.49 14.61
C ALA A 240 11.68 -14.79 13.89
N ALA A 241 11.84 -14.82 12.55
CA ALA A 241 11.53 -16.01 11.76
C ALA A 241 12.49 -17.17 12.04
N GLU A 242 13.79 -16.92 12.21
CA GLU A 242 14.74 -17.95 12.64
C GLU A 242 14.39 -18.50 14.03
N LEU A 243 14.16 -17.62 15.03
CA LEU A 243 13.85 -18.07 16.39
C LEU A 243 12.58 -18.94 16.43
N VAL A 244 11.49 -18.50 15.79
CA VAL A 244 10.23 -19.26 15.77
C VAL A 244 10.41 -20.62 15.08
N GLN A 245 11.24 -20.69 14.04
CA GLN A 245 11.53 -21.95 13.31
C GLN A 245 12.41 -22.90 14.16
N GLU A 246 13.44 -22.41 14.85
CA GLU A 246 14.30 -23.21 15.73
C GLU A 246 13.55 -23.72 16.99
N LEU A 247 12.53 -22.99 17.45
CA LEU A 247 11.58 -23.47 18.47
C LEU A 247 10.62 -24.55 17.95
N GLY A 248 10.74 -24.98 16.68
CA GLY A 248 10.00 -26.08 16.08
C GLY A 248 8.69 -25.69 15.40
N ALA A 249 8.34 -24.39 15.34
CA ALA A 249 7.11 -23.94 14.69
C ALA A 249 7.28 -23.77 13.17
N ARG A 250 6.21 -24.04 12.41
CA ARG A 250 6.15 -23.81 10.97
C ARG A 250 5.89 -22.32 10.70
N ILE A 251 6.86 -21.64 10.09
CA ILE A 251 6.73 -20.22 9.68
C ILE A 251 6.18 -20.04 8.26
N ASP A 252 5.93 -21.14 7.53
CA ASP A 252 5.59 -21.16 6.11
C ASP A 252 4.10 -21.44 5.82
N LEU A 253 3.24 -21.08 6.78
CA LEU A 253 1.80 -21.35 6.74
C LEU A 253 1.07 -20.44 5.73
N PRO A 254 0.03 -20.97 5.04
CA PRO A 254 -0.91 -20.12 4.29
C PRO A 254 -1.77 -19.28 5.25
N PRO A 255 -2.32 -18.14 4.81
CA PRO A 255 -3.06 -17.22 5.69
C PRO A 255 -4.18 -17.87 6.50
N GLN A 256 -4.92 -18.82 5.91
CA GLN A 256 -5.99 -19.55 6.60
C GLN A 256 -5.48 -20.35 7.80
N ALA A 257 -4.33 -21.02 7.67
CA ALA A 257 -3.72 -21.75 8.77
C ALA A 257 -3.12 -20.82 9.83
N VAL A 258 -2.71 -19.60 9.46
CA VAL A 258 -2.33 -18.56 10.44
C VAL A 258 -3.56 -18.13 11.26
N THR A 259 -4.71 -17.92 10.61
CA THR A 259 -5.99 -17.66 11.32
C THR A 259 -6.33 -18.80 12.29
N GLU A 260 -6.20 -20.06 11.87
CA GLU A 260 -6.40 -21.23 12.74
C GLU A 260 -5.48 -21.20 13.96
N CYS A 261 -4.17 -20.94 13.79
CA CYS A 261 -3.24 -20.81 14.92
C CYS A 261 -3.61 -19.66 15.88
N VAL A 262 -4.05 -18.51 15.38
CA VAL A 262 -4.53 -17.39 16.22
C VAL A 262 -5.77 -17.80 17.02
N LEU A 263 -6.70 -18.54 16.43
CA LEU A 263 -7.96 -18.94 17.07
C LEU A 263 -7.82 -20.09 18.07
N GLU A 264 -6.97 -21.09 17.79
CA GLU A 264 -6.81 -22.28 18.63
C GLU A 264 -5.74 -22.12 19.72
N VAL A 265 -4.64 -21.41 19.41
CA VAL A 265 -3.46 -21.30 20.28
C VAL A 265 -3.30 -19.89 20.87
N GLY A 266 -3.99 -18.89 20.30
CA GLY A 266 -3.81 -17.48 20.68
C GLY A 266 -2.53 -16.85 20.10
N PHE A 267 -1.83 -17.52 19.18
CA PHE A 267 -0.60 -17.02 18.57
C PHE A 267 -0.49 -17.40 17.10
N GLY A 268 -0.44 -16.40 16.22
CA GLY A 268 -0.11 -16.55 14.80
C GLY A 268 1.18 -15.81 14.43
N PHE A 269 2.00 -16.43 13.59
CA PHE A 269 3.20 -15.80 13.02
C PHE A 269 3.04 -15.58 11.52
N MET A 270 3.21 -14.33 11.08
CA MET A 270 3.09 -13.93 9.68
C MET A 270 4.47 -13.63 9.12
N TYR A 271 5.01 -14.56 8.31
CA TYR A 271 6.34 -14.42 7.74
C TYR A 271 6.31 -13.50 6.49
N ALA A 272 6.81 -12.28 6.63
CA ALA A 272 6.65 -11.18 5.68
C ALA A 272 6.84 -11.54 4.18
N PRO A 273 7.87 -12.29 3.76
CA PRO A 273 8.09 -12.64 2.35
C PRO A 273 6.99 -13.51 1.72
N LEU A 274 6.18 -14.19 2.53
CA LEU A 274 5.05 -14.98 2.04
C LEU A 274 3.80 -14.12 1.80
N HIS A 275 3.62 -13.07 2.60
CA HIS A 275 2.49 -12.14 2.47
C HIS A 275 2.73 -11.06 1.41
N TYR A 276 3.96 -10.53 1.30
CA TYR A 276 4.32 -9.41 0.42
C TYR A 276 5.00 -9.84 -0.88
N ARG A 277 4.53 -10.91 -1.54
CA ARG A 277 5.20 -11.48 -2.72
C ARG A 277 5.32 -10.51 -3.91
N ALA A 278 4.36 -9.60 -4.08
CA ALA A 278 4.38 -8.59 -5.15
C ALA A 278 5.56 -7.60 -4.99
N THR A 279 6.04 -7.37 -3.77
CA THR A 279 7.14 -6.43 -3.50
C THR A 279 8.51 -6.99 -3.90
N ARG A 280 8.57 -8.16 -4.55
CA ARG A 280 9.83 -8.76 -5.03
C ARG A 280 10.58 -7.85 -6.01
N ASN A 281 9.84 -7.06 -6.79
CA ASN A 281 10.39 -6.15 -7.80
C ASN A 281 11.22 -5.01 -7.18
N VAL A 282 10.97 -4.61 -5.92
CA VAL A 282 11.78 -3.58 -5.25
C VAL A 282 13.05 -4.13 -4.58
N ILE A 283 13.24 -5.45 -4.53
CA ILE A 283 14.43 -6.06 -3.89
C ILE A 283 15.74 -5.71 -4.63
N PRO A 284 15.84 -5.81 -5.97
CA PRO A 284 17.03 -5.38 -6.70
C PRO A 284 17.31 -3.89 -6.49
N LEU A 285 16.30 -3.03 -6.65
CA LEU A 285 16.40 -1.59 -6.44
C LEU A 285 16.95 -1.23 -5.05
N ARG A 286 16.37 -1.81 -3.98
CA ARG A 286 16.84 -1.61 -2.60
C ARG A 286 18.29 -2.05 -2.38
N ARG A 287 18.73 -3.14 -3.03
CA ARG A 287 20.12 -3.61 -2.97
C ARG A 287 21.06 -2.66 -3.71
N SER A 288 20.68 -2.20 -4.90
CA SER A 288 21.47 -1.26 -5.71
C SER A 288 21.60 0.12 -5.08
N LEU A 289 20.53 0.60 -4.42
CA LEU A 289 20.56 1.86 -3.66
C LEU A 289 21.53 1.79 -2.47
N GLY A 290 21.66 0.65 -1.79
CA GLY A 290 22.59 0.44 -0.68
C GLY A 290 22.35 1.30 0.58
N ILE A 291 21.31 2.14 0.57
CA ILE A 291 20.99 3.09 1.64
C ILE A 291 19.63 2.76 2.27
N ARG A 292 19.40 3.24 3.51
CA ARG A 292 18.07 3.20 4.13
C ARG A 292 17.07 4.00 3.29
N THR A 293 15.82 3.57 3.28
CA THR A 293 14.66 4.22 2.63
C THR A 293 13.43 3.97 3.50
N ILE A 294 12.27 4.50 3.12
CA ILE A 294 10.99 4.23 3.80
C ILE A 294 10.73 2.72 4.04
N PHE A 295 11.16 1.82 3.15
CA PHE A 295 11.07 0.36 3.32
C PHE A 295 11.83 -0.21 4.53
N ASN A 296 12.65 0.58 5.23
CA ASN A 296 13.26 0.19 6.51
C ASN A 296 12.32 0.40 7.71
N PHE A 297 11.31 1.25 7.58
CA PHE A 297 10.40 1.63 8.67
C PHE A 297 8.96 1.13 8.46
N LEU A 298 8.58 0.75 7.23
CA LEU A 298 7.23 0.22 6.94
C LEU A 298 6.92 -1.14 7.58
N GLY A 299 7.92 -1.97 7.94
CA GLY A 299 7.70 -3.34 8.42
C GLY A 299 6.65 -3.47 9.56
N PRO A 300 6.77 -2.68 10.64
CA PRO A 300 5.77 -2.58 11.71
C PRO A 300 4.38 -2.09 11.33
N LEU A 301 4.23 -1.37 10.21
CA LEU A 301 2.93 -0.85 9.74
C LEU A 301 2.23 -1.86 8.80
N LEU A 302 2.90 -2.94 8.44
CA LEU A 302 2.51 -3.90 7.41
C LEU A 302 2.09 -5.26 8.00
N ASN A 303 1.36 -5.26 9.12
CA ASN A 303 0.83 -6.51 9.67
C ASN A 303 -0.31 -7.07 8.78
N PRO A 304 -0.18 -8.28 8.19
CA PRO A 304 -1.20 -8.85 7.29
C PRO A 304 -2.55 -9.16 7.95
N ALA A 305 -2.61 -9.26 9.29
CA ALA A 305 -3.86 -9.41 10.04
C ALA A 305 -4.54 -8.07 10.35
N ARG A 306 -3.94 -6.93 9.94
CA ARG A 306 -4.49 -5.57 10.12
C ARG A 306 -4.85 -5.27 11.58
N VAL A 307 -3.97 -5.70 12.50
CA VAL A 307 -4.16 -5.52 13.95
C VAL A 307 -4.44 -4.06 14.28
N LYS A 308 -5.27 -3.85 15.30
CA LYS A 308 -5.60 -2.51 15.81
C LYS A 308 -4.81 -2.15 17.06
N ARG A 309 -3.99 -3.10 17.54
CA ARG A 309 -3.15 -2.97 18.72
C ARG A 309 -1.73 -3.38 18.41
N GLN A 310 -0.74 -2.55 18.74
CA GLN A 310 0.67 -2.91 18.59
C GLN A 310 1.64 -2.20 19.54
N LEU A 311 2.65 -2.92 19.99
CA LEU A 311 3.89 -2.33 20.52
C LEU A 311 4.92 -2.31 19.38
N THR A 312 5.47 -1.15 19.07
CA THR A 312 6.37 -0.95 17.93
C THR A 312 7.66 -0.26 18.34
N GLY A 313 8.76 -1.00 18.30
CA GLY A 313 10.08 -0.46 18.50
C GLY A 313 10.65 0.22 17.25
N VAL A 314 11.32 1.35 17.44
CA VAL A 314 11.85 2.21 16.36
C VAL A 314 13.32 2.54 16.66
N ASN A 315 14.24 2.23 15.75
CA ASN A 315 15.69 2.44 15.97
C ASN A 315 16.16 3.91 15.88
N GLU A 316 15.28 4.84 15.52
CA GLU A 316 15.59 6.25 15.34
C GLU A 316 14.49 7.12 15.98
N ALA A 317 14.83 7.81 17.08
CA ALA A 317 13.91 8.65 17.85
C ALA A 317 13.00 9.57 17.01
N ARG A 318 13.54 10.17 15.94
CA ARG A 318 12.79 11.09 15.07
C ARG A 318 11.60 10.44 14.36
N TYR A 319 11.63 9.12 14.15
CA TYR A 319 10.54 8.41 13.48
C TYR A 319 9.42 7.99 14.44
N VAL A 320 9.63 8.05 15.77
CA VAL A 320 8.61 7.65 16.77
C VAL A 320 7.30 8.45 16.60
N PRO A 321 7.30 9.80 16.50
CA PRO A 321 6.05 10.55 16.38
C PRO A 321 5.37 10.37 15.02
N VAL A 322 6.14 10.35 13.93
CA VAL A 322 5.57 10.31 12.57
C VAL A 322 5.03 8.92 12.20
N LEU A 323 5.66 7.84 12.68
CA LEU A 323 5.11 6.49 12.55
C LEU A 323 3.86 6.30 13.43
N ALA A 324 3.77 6.99 14.57
CA ALA A 324 2.60 6.93 15.44
C ALA A 324 1.40 7.60 14.77
N GLU A 325 1.59 8.81 14.22
CA GLU A 325 0.56 9.49 13.45
C GLU A 325 0.16 8.72 12.19
N ALA A 326 1.12 8.09 11.49
CA ALA A 326 0.80 7.21 10.35
C ALA A 326 -0.07 6.01 10.77
N LEU A 327 0.25 5.35 11.88
CA LEU A 327 -0.56 4.25 12.43
C LEU A 327 -1.95 4.72 12.88
N ALA A 328 -2.07 5.93 13.43
CA ALA A 328 -3.37 6.53 13.76
C ALA A 328 -4.20 6.80 12.50
N LYS A 329 -3.60 7.37 11.44
CA LYS A 329 -4.23 7.56 10.12
C LYS A 329 -4.68 6.23 9.47
N LEU A 330 -3.90 5.16 9.63
CA LEU A 330 -4.24 3.78 9.25
C LEU A 330 -5.29 3.11 10.18
N GLY A 331 -5.77 3.85 11.18
CA GLY A 331 -6.84 3.47 12.08
C GLY A 331 -6.44 2.47 13.15
N SER A 332 -5.19 2.50 13.64
CA SER A 332 -4.80 1.83 14.89
C SER A 332 -5.56 2.43 16.08
N SER A 333 -6.11 1.61 16.98
CA SER A 333 -6.89 2.10 18.12
C SER A 333 -6.04 2.27 19.39
N GLN A 334 -5.10 1.36 19.64
CA GLN A 334 -4.21 1.40 20.82
C GLN A 334 -2.80 0.93 20.47
N ALA A 335 -1.82 1.82 20.44
CA ALA A 335 -0.43 1.42 20.17
C ALA A 335 0.57 2.17 21.03
N MET A 336 1.77 1.63 21.16
CA MET A 336 2.90 2.36 21.72
C MET A 336 4.07 2.27 20.75
N LEU A 337 4.62 3.41 20.36
CA LEU A 337 5.85 3.47 19.60
C LEU A 337 6.98 3.86 20.56
N VAL A 338 8.04 3.07 20.57
CA VAL A 338 9.10 3.16 21.57
C VAL A 338 10.49 3.26 20.95
N HIS A 339 11.37 4.01 21.59
CA HIS A 339 12.79 4.10 21.25
C HIS A 339 13.63 4.14 22.53
N GLY A 340 14.46 3.12 22.75
CA GLY A 340 15.34 3.01 23.90
C GLY A 340 16.59 3.90 23.75
N HIS A 341 17.03 4.49 24.87
CA HIS A 341 18.16 5.42 24.98
C HIS A 341 19.43 5.00 24.24
N GLU A 342 19.70 3.69 24.17
CA GLU A 342 20.88 3.10 23.55
C GLU A 342 20.87 3.18 22.00
N GLY A 343 19.81 3.72 21.39
CA GLY A 343 19.50 3.57 19.97
C GLY A 343 18.69 2.29 19.68
N LEU A 344 18.15 1.67 20.73
CA LEU A 344 17.47 0.38 20.70
C LEU A 344 16.04 0.53 20.13
N ASP A 345 15.66 -0.36 19.22
CA ASP A 345 14.29 -0.49 18.70
C ASP A 345 13.42 -1.40 19.58
N GLU A 346 13.52 -1.22 20.89
CA GLU A 346 12.75 -1.87 21.96
C GLU A 346 12.72 -0.90 23.16
N MET A 347 12.05 -1.26 24.26
CA MET A 347 12.14 -0.48 25.50
C MET A 347 13.52 -0.68 26.16
N SER A 348 14.13 0.42 26.62
CA SER A 348 15.45 0.42 27.26
C SER A 348 15.43 -0.28 28.63
N ILE A 349 16.48 -1.06 28.90
CA ILE A 349 16.75 -1.61 30.24
C ILE A 349 17.84 -0.82 30.99
N SER A 350 18.64 0.00 30.30
CA SER A 350 19.75 0.74 30.91
C SER A 350 19.45 2.22 31.13
N GLY A 351 18.35 2.74 30.58
CA GLY A 351 18.06 4.17 30.57
C GLY A 351 16.62 4.52 30.26
N GLU A 352 16.44 5.65 29.59
CA GLU A 352 15.15 6.20 29.21
C GLU A 352 14.60 5.51 27.96
N THR A 353 13.28 5.48 27.83
CA THR A 353 12.59 5.11 26.60
C THR A 353 11.67 6.25 26.19
N LEU A 354 11.88 6.79 25.00
CA LEU A 354 10.94 7.73 24.37
C LEU A 354 9.71 6.94 23.92
N VAL A 355 8.51 7.43 24.27
CA VAL A 355 7.23 6.80 23.95
C VAL A 355 6.29 7.80 23.30
N VAL A 356 5.58 7.37 22.26
CA VAL A 356 4.32 7.98 21.81
C VAL A 356 3.23 6.92 21.91
N GLU A 357 2.18 7.19 22.68
CA GLU A 357 1.01 6.32 22.79
C GLU A 357 -0.06 6.76 21.79
N ILE A 358 -0.65 5.81 21.08
CA ILE A 358 -1.93 5.99 20.38
C ILE A 358 -3.00 5.43 21.29
N LYS A 359 -4.02 6.22 21.60
CA LYS A 359 -5.17 5.80 22.39
C LYS A 359 -6.46 6.35 21.78
N ASP A 360 -7.43 5.47 21.59
CA ASP A 360 -8.71 5.77 20.93
C ASP A 360 -8.49 6.46 19.56
N GLY A 361 -7.46 6.01 18.83
CA GLY A 361 -7.05 6.56 17.53
C GLY A 361 -6.31 7.90 17.57
N SER A 362 -5.99 8.44 18.75
CA SER A 362 -5.33 9.73 18.92
C SER A 362 -3.93 9.57 19.51
N CYS A 363 -2.93 10.27 18.96
CA CYS A 363 -1.56 10.25 19.47
C CYS A 363 -1.39 11.16 20.70
N SER A 364 -0.64 10.69 21.70
CA SER A 364 -0.16 11.50 22.81
C SER A 364 0.92 12.48 22.36
N ALA A 365 1.21 13.50 23.18
CA ALA A 365 2.53 14.13 23.12
C ALA A 365 3.61 13.08 23.47
N PRO A 366 4.83 13.17 22.91
CA PRO A 366 5.91 12.27 23.29
C PRO A 366 6.26 12.42 24.78
N PHE A 367 6.47 11.29 25.46
CA PHE A 367 6.87 11.24 26.87
C PHE A 367 7.99 10.22 27.08
N VAL A 368 8.53 10.16 28.30
CA VAL A 368 9.64 9.25 28.65
C VAL A 368 9.20 8.32 29.76
N VAL A 369 9.58 7.04 29.64
CA VAL A 369 9.50 6.05 30.71
C VAL A 369 10.88 5.50 31.07
N THR A 370 11.04 4.99 32.29
CA THR A 370 12.28 4.31 32.74
C THR A 370 11.93 2.99 33.45
N PRO A 371 12.87 2.03 33.55
CA PRO A 371 12.66 0.76 34.26
C PRO A 371 12.09 0.94 35.68
N GLU A 372 12.54 1.96 36.41
CA GLU A 372 12.11 2.20 37.79
C GLU A 372 10.62 2.52 37.92
N MET A 373 10.00 3.11 36.88
CA MET A 373 8.56 3.40 36.87
C MET A 373 7.70 2.13 36.93
N TYR A 374 8.28 0.99 36.54
CA TYR A 374 7.66 -0.34 36.58
C TYR A 374 8.24 -1.23 37.69
N GLY A 375 9.02 -0.65 38.61
CA GLY A 375 9.67 -1.37 39.71
C GLY A 375 10.86 -2.25 39.28
N LEU A 376 11.39 -2.05 38.07
CA LEU A 376 12.53 -2.80 37.54
C LEU A 376 13.84 -2.03 37.80
N PRO A 377 14.94 -2.71 38.18
CA PRO A 377 16.26 -2.10 38.22
C PRO A 377 16.80 -1.88 36.79
N ARG A 378 17.77 -0.97 36.65
CA ARG A 378 18.53 -0.82 35.40
C ARG A 378 19.58 -1.92 35.28
N HIS A 379 19.73 -2.40 34.05
CA HIS A 379 20.73 -3.39 33.66
C HIS A 379 21.55 -2.84 32.47
N PRO A 380 22.85 -3.11 32.40
CA PRO A 380 23.67 -2.69 31.26
C PRO A 380 23.32 -3.49 30.00
N LEU A 381 23.32 -2.81 28.84
CA LEU A 381 22.91 -3.38 27.54
C LEU A 381 23.59 -4.73 27.19
N HIS A 382 24.82 -4.96 27.65
CA HIS A 382 25.55 -6.21 27.36
C HIS A 382 24.89 -7.47 27.96
N GLU A 383 24.02 -7.34 28.96
CA GLU A 383 23.28 -8.47 29.54
C GLU A 383 22.16 -8.99 28.62
N ILE A 384 21.76 -8.23 27.59
CA ILE A 384 20.75 -8.63 26.60
C ILE A 384 21.30 -8.82 25.18
N VAL A 385 22.62 -8.84 25.01
CA VAL A 385 23.27 -9.17 23.73
C VAL A 385 23.03 -10.65 23.39
N GLY A 386 22.64 -10.90 22.14
CA GLY A 386 22.30 -12.21 21.59
C GLY A 386 23.48 -13.02 21.06
N GLY A 387 23.18 -14.29 20.72
CA GLY A 387 24.13 -15.31 20.24
C GLY A 387 24.40 -15.27 18.75
#